data_AF-A0A3E3ITK0-F1
#
_entry.id   AF-A0A3E3ITK0-F1
#
_cell.length_a   1.000
_cell.length_b   1.000
_cell.length_c   1.000
_cell.angle_alpha   90.00
_cell.angle_beta   90.00
_cell.angle_gamma   90.00
#
_symmetry.space_group_name_H-M   'P 1'
#
loop_
_entity.id
_entity.type
_entity.pdbx_description
1 polymer ?
#
loop_
_entity_poly.entity_id
_entity_poly.type
_entity_poly.pdbx_seq_one_letter_code
_entity_poly.pdbx_strand_id
1 'polypeptide(L)'
;MICSWEGSPLPDKNRPLAIFQYLWNHTDESRPAIITEILAYLESQSIHADRKTVAADIRDLQEAGWDIICNRGRQNQYFIGDRGLELAELKLIIDAVQAARFISPHKTEAIVEKLTQMAGPSDREELHRRLFVQGKAKTTNEAVLYTIDLLHTAIRQRQAVEFQYLEYTSQKEKVPKHGGQFYCLSPYDLVWDSDRYYVVGWSESHGKVAKFRVDRMLRPDLSQKAFHTPPADYDVEVYFRQVFQMYDGEPCQVTLRCAGNLMKQIIDRFGEDVLTRDLGDGAFEAEVFLSASPTFYAWVFTFGGDIQITAPETIREQYQWMLQNCLETGK
;
A
#
# COMPACT_ATOMS: atom_id res chain seq x y z
N MET A 1 -10.91 -6.94 17.38
CA MET A 1 -10.52 -8.36 17.46
C MET A 1 -11.34 -9.12 16.43
N ILE A 2 -10.76 -9.48 15.28
CA ILE A 2 -11.43 -10.35 14.31
C ILE A 2 -10.78 -11.72 14.49
N CYS A 3 -11.38 -12.55 15.35
CA CYS A 3 -11.00 -13.96 15.41
C CYS A 3 -11.50 -14.62 14.13
N SER A 4 -10.63 -15.33 13.42
CA SER A 4 -11.06 -16.33 12.44
C SER A 4 -11.80 -17.42 13.21
N TRP A 5 -13.14 -17.35 13.21
CA TRP A 5 -14.00 -18.32 13.90
C TRP A 5 -14.10 -19.66 13.14
N GLU A 6 -13.48 -19.77 11.97
CA GLU A 6 -13.34 -21.04 11.27
C GLU A 6 -12.30 -21.92 11.98
N GLY A 7 -12.77 -22.78 12.89
CA GLY A 7 -12.01 -23.94 13.38
C GLY A 7 -11.67 -23.96 14.86
N SER A 8 -12.04 -22.96 15.66
CA SER A 8 -11.90 -23.04 17.12
C SER A 8 -13.22 -23.51 17.75
N PRO A 9 -13.28 -24.71 18.37
CA PRO A 9 -14.47 -25.11 19.11
C PRO A 9 -14.69 -24.10 20.24
N LEU A 10 -15.85 -23.46 20.22
CA LEU A 10 -16.29 -22.59 21.32
C LEU A 10 -16.20 -23.40 22.62
N PRO A 11 -15.59 -22.87 23.69
CA PRO A 11 -15.65 -23.51 24.99
C PRO A 11 -17.12 -23.64 25.40
N ASP A 12 -17.47 -24.78 25.98
CA ASP A 12 -18.83 -25.25 26.27
C ASP A 12 -19.87 -24.12 26.46
N LYS A 13 -20.84 -24.04 25.53
CA LYS A 13 -22.17 -23.44 25.71
C LYS A 13 -22.24 -21.93 26.08
N ASN A 14 -21.39 -21.06 25.55
CA ASN A 14 -21.63 -19.61 25.64
C ASN A 14 -22.73 -19.17 24.64
N ARG A 15 -23.98 -19.19 25.10
CA ARG A 15 -25.17 -18.87 24.30
C ARG A 15 -25.18 -17.45 23.72
N PRO A 16 -24.87 -16.36 24.46
CA PRO A 16 -24.74 -15.03 23.86
C PRO A 16 -23.73 -14.98 22.70
N LEU A 17 -22.58 -15.63 22.85
CA LEU A 17 -21.57 -15.66 21.78
C LEU A 17 -22.04 -16.46 20.56
N ALA A 18 -22.74 -17.57 20.76
CA ALA A 18 -23.34 -18.33 19.66
C ALA A 18 -24.42 -17.52 18.91
N ILE A 19 -25.25 -16.75 19.64
CA ILE A 19 -26.22 -15.82 19.03
C ILE A 19 -25.49 -14.76 18.20
N PHE A 20 -24.44 -14.15 18.76
CA PHE A 20 -23.64 -13.14 18.06
C PHE A 20 -23.03 -13.71 16.77
N GLN A 21 -22.40 -14.88 16.82
CA GLN A 21 -21.83 -15.54 15.64
C GLN A 21 -22.87 -15.83 14.57
N TYR A 22 -24.07 -16.28 14.97
CA TYR A 22 -25.16 -16.49 14.03
C TYR A 22 -25.54 -15.20 13.32
N LEU A 23 -25.83 -14.13 14.08
CA LEU A 23 -26.20 -12.83 13.53
C LEU A 23 -25.09 -12.27 12.63
N TRP A 24 -23.83 -12.36 13.07
CA TRP A 24 -22.67 -11.92 12.29
C TRP A 24 -22.52 -12.67 10.97
N ASN A 25 -22.79 -13.98 10.92
CA ASN A 25 -22.55 -14.74 9.69
C ASN A 25 -23.76 -14.80 8.74
N HIS A 26 -24.97 -14.57 9.25
CA HIS A 26 -26.21 -14.86 8.50
C HIS A 26 -27.16 -13.68 8.33
N THR A 27 -26.88 -12.53 8.97
CA THR A 27 -27.80 -11.39 8.92
C THR A 27 -27.16 -10.09 8.43
N ASP A 28 -27.97 -9.30 7.76
CA ASP A 28 -27.73 -7.90 7.39
C ASP A 28 -29.10 -7.21 7.22
N GLU A 29 -29.11 -5.94 6.80
CA GLU A 29 -30.34 -5.16 6.61
C GLU A 29 -31.32 -5.82 5.63
N SER A 30 -30.80 -6.50 4.60
CA SER A 30 -31.61 -7.18 3.59
C SER A 30 -32.06 -8.58 4.02
N ARG A 31 -31.34 -9.19 4.98
CA ARG A 31 -31.57 -10.54 5.48
C ARG A 31 -31.61 -10.57 7.01
N PRO A 32 -32.64 -10.01 7.67
CA PRO A 32 -32.74 -10.09 9.10
C PRO A 32 -33.27 -11.45 9.58
N ALA A 33 -32.91 -11.84 10.80
CA ALA A 33 -33.36 -13.08 11.42
C ALA A 33 -34.45 -12.86 12.48
N ILE A 34 -35.36 -13.82 12.62
CA ILE A 34 -36.33 -13.88 13.72
C ILE A 34 -35.85 -14.83 14.82
N ILE A 35 -36.36 -14.67 16.06
CA ILE A 35 -35.94 -15.49 17.22
C ILE A 35 -36.07 -17.00 16.95
N THR A 36 -37.05 -17.44 16.16
CA THR A 36 -37.21 -18.87 15.86
C THR A 36 -36.07 -19.44 15.02
N GLU A 37 -35.46 -18.63 14.15
CA GLU A 37 -34.30 -19.05 13.34
C GLU A 37 -33.04 -19.09 14.22
N ILE A 38 -32.87 -18.10 15.10
CA ILE A 38 -31.79 -18.09 16.09
C ILE A 38 -31.88 -19.32 16.99
N LEU A 39 -33.09 -19.68 17.47
CA LEU A 39 -33.31 -20.87 18.28
C LEU A 39 -32.98 -22.16 17.52
N ALA A 40 -33.38 -22.26 16.24
CA ALA A 40 -33.04 -23.41 15.41
C ALA A 40 -31.52 -23.57 15.24
N TYR A 41 -30.81 -22.45 15.08
CA TYR A 41 -29.35 -22.45 15.04
C TYR A 41 -28.75 -22.91 16.39
N LEU A 42 -29.22 -22.38 17.52
CA LEU A 42 -28.73 -22.79 18.83
C LEU A 42 -28.96 -24.28 19.11
N GLU A 43 -30.13 -24.82 18.75
CA GLU A 43 -30.42 -26.25 18.86
C GLU A 43 -29.47 -27.10 18.00
N SER A 44 -29.10 -26.64 16.79
CA SER A 44 -28.10 -27.32 15.95
C SER A 44 -26.72 -27.41 16.61
N GLN A 45 -26.42 -26.49 17.54
CA GLN A 45 -25.20 -26.45 18.34
C GLN A 45 -25.37 -27.09 19.73
N SER A 46 -26.48 -27.81 19.97
CA SER A 46 -26.82 -28.43 21.27
C SER A 46 -26.92 -27.41 22.43
N ILE A 47 -27.35 -26.18 22.12
CA ILE A 47 -27.60 -25.10 23.07
C ILE A 47 -29.10 -24.88 23.18
N HIS A 48 -29.69 -25.28 24.31
CA HIS A 48 -31.12 -25.10 24.57
C HIS A 48 -31.41 -23.70 25.15
N ALA A 49 -32.42 -23.02 24.61
CA ALA A 49 -32.86 -21.72 25.07
C ALA A 49 -34.34 -21.51 24.76
N ASP A 50 -34.99 -20.60 25.49
CA ASP A 50 -36.33 -20.12 25.15
C ASP A 50 -36.27 -18.71 24.53
N ARG A 51 -37.42 -18.25 24.00
CA ARG A 51 -37.53 -16.94 23.34
C ARG A 51 -37.17 -15.77 24.26
N LYS A 52 -37.51 -15.85 25.55
CA LYS A 52 -37.25 -14.76 26.51
C LYS A 52 -35.75 -14.66 26.79
N THR A 53 -35.11 -15.80 26.88
CA THR A 53 -33.68 -15.97 27.11
C THR A 53 -32.89 -15.43 25.91
N VAL A 54 -33.22 -15.81 24.68
CA VAL A 54 -32.59 -15.26 23.46
C VAL A 54 -32.76 -13.74 23.39
N ALA A 55 -33.96 -13.23 23.68
CA ALA A 55 -34.21 -11.79 23.66
C ALA A 55 -33.44 -11.05 24.78
N ALA A 56 -33.15 -11.69 25.91
CA ALA A 56 -32.31 -11.14 26.97
C ALA A 56 -30.85 -11.10 26.54
N ASP A 57 -30.31 -12.21 26.04
CA ASP A 57 -28.93 -12.28 25.56
C ASP A 57 -28.66 -11.26 24.43
N ILE A 58 -29.62 -11.04 23.50
CA ILE A 58 -29.49 -10.01 22.46
C ILE A 58 -29.40 -8.61 23.09
N ARG A 59 -30.19 -8.32 24.14
CA ARG A 59 -30.09 -7.05 24.85
C ARG A 59 -28.74 -6.91 25.54
N ASP A 60 -28.25 -7.97 26.17
CA ASP A 60 -26.93 -7.96 26.82
C ASP A 60 -25.82 -7.67 25.78
N LEU A 61 -25.93 -8.23 24.55
CA LEU A 61 -25.01 -7.92 23.45
C LEU A 61 -25.12 -6.45 23.00
N GLN A 62 -26.34 -5.90 22.89
CA GLN A 62 -26.55 -4.50 22.57
C GLN A 62 -25.97 -3.57 23.65
N GLU A 63 -26.20 -3.89 24.93
CA GLU A 63 -25.67 -3.14 26.08
C GLU A 63 -24.13 -3.25 26.16
N ALA A 64 -23.55 -4.34 25.67
CA ALA A 64 -22.11 -4.50 25.50
C ALA A 64 -21.53 -3.71 24.31
N GLY A 65 -22.35 -3.01 23.53
CA GLY A 65 -21.94 -2.12 22.45
C GLY A 65 -21.95 -2.73 21.05
N TRP A 66 -22.50 -3.94 20.86
CA TRP A 66 -22.68 -4.50 19.53
C TRP A 66 -23.90 -3.89 18.85
N ASP A 67 -23.72 -3.42 17.61
CA ASP A 67 -24.80 -2.83 16.82
C ASP A 67 -25.72 -3.91 16.22
N ILE A 68 -26.59 -4.46 17.08
CA ILE A 68 -27.66 -5.38 16.68
C ILE A 68 -28.94 -4.54 16.57
N ILE A 69 -29.44 -4.36 15.35
CA ILE A 69 -30.66 -3.61 15.08
C ILE A 69 -31.86 -4.54 15.26
N CYS A 70 -32.92 -4.03 15.90
CA CYS A 70 -34.19 -4.74 16.10
C CYS A 70 -35.33 -4.00 15.42
N ASN A 71 -35.78 -4.52 14.27
CA ASN A 71 -36.97 -4.06 13.59
C ASN A 71 -38.20 -4.64 14.30
N ARG A 72 -38.93 -3.78 15.02
CA ARG A 72 -40.11 -4.18 15.80
C ARG A 72 -41.31 -4.40 14.89
N GLY A 73 -41.97 -5.53 15.07
CA GLY A 73 -43.15 -5.89 14.29
C GLY A 73 -43.94 -7.01 14.96
N ARG A 74 -44.80 -7.70 14.20
CA ARG A 74 -45.50 -8.91 14.69
C ARG A 74 -44.51 -10.01 15.10
N GLN A 75 -43.42 -10.13 14.36
CA GLN A 75 -42.22 -10.87 14.74
C GLN A 75 -41.07 -9.89 14.68
N ASN A 76 -40.36 -9.72 15.80
CA ASN A 76 -39.16 -8.89 15.81
C ASN A 76 -38.08 -9.54 14.94
N GLN A 77 -37.44 -8.70 14.14
CA GLN A 77 -36.38 -9.04 13.22
C GLN A 77 -35.07 -8.42 13.70
N TYR A 78 -34.00 -9.20 13.71
CA TYR A 78 -32.71 -8.85 14.28
C TYR A 78 -31.62 -9.00 13.22
N PHE A 79 -30.72 -8.02 13.12
CA PHE A 79 -29.56 -8.09 12.23
C PHE A 79 -28.39 -7.26 12.77
N ILE A 80 -27.19 -7.51 12.25
CA ILE A 80 -26.02 -6.67 12.51
C ILE A 80 -26.10 -5.43 11.61
N GLY A 81 -26.13 -4.24 12.22
CA GLY A 81 -26.09 -2.96 11.51
C GLY A 81 -24.67 -2.60 11.08
N ASP A 82 -23.79 -2.39 12.05
CA ASP A 82 -22.40 -2.04 11.81
C ASP A 82 -21.41 -3.21 12.02
N ARG A 83 -20.48 -3.34 11.08
CA ARG A 83 -19.39 -4.33 11.06
C ARG A 83 -18.00 -3.69 11.08
N GLY A 84 -17.95 -2.37 11.20
CA GLY A 84 -16.75 -1.54 11.27
C GLY A 84 -16.24 -1.01 9.94
N LEU A 85 -16.58 -1.66 8.81
CA LEU A 85 -16.28 -1.16 7.47
C LEU A 85 -17.53 -1.27 6.59
N GLU A 86 -17.85 -0.19 5.89
CA GLU A 86 -18.90 -0.18 4.88
C GLU A 86 -18.48 -0.94 3.62
N LEU A 87 -19.46 -1.37 2.82
CA LEU A 87 -19.21 -2.07 1.57
C LEU A 87 -18.31 -1.28 0.61
N ALA A 88 -18.48 0.05 0.55
CA ALA A 88 -17.66 0.92 -0.29
C ALA A 88 -16.19 0.96 0.18
N GLU A 89 -15.96 0.99 1.48
CA GLU A 89 -14.62 0.96 2.08
C GLU A 89 -13.94 -0.39 1.85
N LEU A 90 -14.67 -1.49 2.01
CA LEU A 90 -14.18 -2.83 1.70
C LEU A 90 -13.79 -2.96 0.22
N LYS A 91 -14.63 -2.47 -0.70
CA LYS A 91 -14.34 -2.43 -2.13
C LYS A 91 -13.05 -1.65 -2.41
N LEU A 92 -12.89 -0.47 -1.81
CA LEU A 92 -11.70 0.36 -1.97
C LEU A 92 -10.43 -0.32 -1.46
N ILE A 93 -10.48 -0.92 -0.27
CA ILE A 93 -9.31 -1.60 0.33
C ILE A 93 -8.94 -2.83 -0.50
N ILE A 94 -9.93 -3.63 -0.93
CA ILE A 94 -9.71 -4.78 -1.80
C ILE A 94 -9.07 -4.35 -3.12
N ASP A 95 -9.54 -3.27 -3.74
CA ASP A 95 -8.96 -2.72 -4.98
C ASP A 95 -7.50 -2.30 -4.76
N ALA A 96 -7.20 -1.61 -3.65
CA ALA A 96 -5.83 -1.21 -3.30
C ALA A 96 -4.90 -2.40 -3.05
N VAL A 97 -5.38 -3.44 -2.36
CA VAL A 97 -4.62 -4.68 -2.09
C VAL A 97 -4.37 -5.47 -3.38
N GLN A 98 -5.37 -5.53 -4.27
CA GLN A 98 -5.23 -6.16 -5.59
C GLN A 98 -4.19 -5.40 -6.44
N ALA A 99 -4.22 -4.06 -6.44
CA ALA A 99 -3.26 -3.21 -7.14
C ALA A 99 -1.83 -3.26 -6.56
N ALA A 100 -1.68 -3.50 -5.27
CA ALA A 100 -0.39 -3.53 -4.58
C ALA A 100 0.54 -4.65 -5.11
N ARG A 101 1.68 -4.25 -5.70
CA ARG A 101 2.64 -5.16 -6.34
C ARG A 101 3.62 -5.83 -5.39
N PHE A 102 3.81 -5.25 -4.21
CA PHE A 102 4.69 -5.78 -3.16
C PHE A 102 4.03 -6.89 -2.33
N ILE A 103 2.75 -7.19 -2.58
CA ILE A 103 2.03 -8.31 -1.96
C ILE A 103 2.01 -9.47 -2.96
N SER A 104 2.35 -10.69 -2.52
CA SER A 104 2.28 -11.88 -3.39
C SER A 104 0.84 -12.18 -3.81
N PRO A 105 0.60 -12.90 -4.93
CA PRO A 105 -0.75 -13.30 -5.31
C PRO A 105 -1.47 -14.10 -4.22
N HIS A 106 -0.78 -15.06 -3.61
CA HIS A 106 -1.33 -15.88 -2.51
C HIS A 106 -1.69 -15.02 -1.28
N LYS A 107 -0.81 -14.07 -0.89
CA LYS A 107 -1.12 -13.17 0.23
C LYS A 107 -2.25 -12.19 -0.10
N THR A 108 -2.35 -11.76 -1.36
CA THR A 108 -3.45 -10.91 -1.85
C THR A 108 -4.77 -11.63 -1.66
N GLU A 109 -4.89 -12.88 -2.13
CA GLU A 109 -6.08 -13.72 -1.97
C GLU A 109 -6.44 -13.92 -0.49
N ALA A 110 -5.45 -14.23 0.35
CA ALA A 110 -5.67 -14.39 1.79
C ALA A 110 -6.12 -13.10 2.50
N ILE A 111 -5.72 -11.91 2.04
CA ILE A 111 -6.19 -10.63 2.58
C ILE A 111 -7.60 -10.33 2.09
N VAL A 112 -7.86 -10.53 0.79
CA VAL A 112 -9.18 -10.34 0.19
C VAL A 112 -10.22 -11.20 0.90
N GLU A 113 -9.93 -12.49 1.15
CA GLU A 113 -10.83 -13.37 1.87
C GLU A 113 -11.19 -12.84 3.26
N LYS A 114 -10.19 -12.37 4.02
CA LYS A 114 -10.41 -11.77 5.35
C LYS A 114 -11.27 -10.51 5.30
N LEU A 115 -11.08 -9.67 4.29
CA LEU A 115 -11.88 -8.46 4.09
C LEU A 115 -13.32 -8.82 3.68
N THR A 116 -13.50 -9.82 2.81
CA THR A 116 -14.83 -10.31 2.42
C THR A 116 -15.60 -10.83 3.63
N GLN A 117 -14.94 -11.50 4.59
CA GLN A 117 -15.57 -11.96 5.83
C GLN A 117 -16.06 -10.83 6.75
N MET A 118 -15.57 -9.60 6.56
CA MET A 118 -16.05 -8.42 7.29
C MET A 118 -17.37 -7.87 6.73
N ALA A 119 -17.74 -8.24 5.49
CA ALA A 119 -18.98 -7.80 4.88
C ALA A 119 -20.20 -8.58 5.40
N GLY A 120 -21.38 -7.96 5.27
CA GLY A 120 -22.66 -8.63 5.43
C GLY A 120 -22.82 -9.76 4.43
N PRO A 121 -23.56 -10.84 4.77
CA PRO A 121 -23.67 -12.03 3.93
C PRO A 121 -24.21 -11.75 2.53
N SER A 122 -25.04 -10.73 2.34
CA SER A 122 -25.58 -10.36 1.03
C SER A 122 -24.57 -9.63 0.13
N ASP A 123 -23.56 -9.00 0.73
CA ASP A 123 -22.57 -8.20 0.02
C ASP A 123 -21.31 -9.00 -0.38
N ARG A 124 -21.09 -10.18 0.22
CA ARG A 124 -19.87 -10.98 0.03
C ARG A 124 -19.63 -11.34 -1.44
N GLU A 125 -20.68 -11.69 -2.16
CA GLU A 125 -20.61 -12.01 -3.59
C GLU A 125 -20.10 -10.82 -4.42
N GLU A 126 -20.47 -9.58 -4.05
CA GLU A 126 -20.00 -8.38 -4.74
C GLU A 126 -18.49 -8.12 -4.54
N LEU A 127 -17.92 -8.65 -3.46
CA LEU A 127 -16.51 -8.46 -3.11
C LEU A 127 -15.57 -9.46 -3.81
N HIS A 128 -16.09 -10.57 -4.34
CA HIS A 128 -15.31 -11.52 -5.16
C HIS A 128 -15.02 -11.02 -6.58
N ARG A 129 -15.36 -9.76 -6.89
CA ARG A 129 -15.00 -9.12 -8.15
C ARG A 129 -13.47 -9.05 -8.31
N ARG A 130 -12.97 -9.51 -9.44
CA ARG A 130 -11.55 -9.33 -9.81
C ARG A 130 -11.39 -7.98 -10.49
N LEU A 131 -10.60 -7.10 -9.90
CA LEU A 131 -10.20 -5.88 -10.59
C LEU A 131 -9.22 -6.26 -11.69
N PHE A 132 -9.48 -5.81 -12.92
CA PHE A 132 -8.48 -5.92 -13.98
C PHE A 132 -7.36 -4.91 -13.68
N VAL A 133 -6.33 -5.37 -12.98
CA VAL A 133 -5.11 -4.58 -12.77
C VAL A 133 -4.28 -4.72 -14.04
N GLN A 134 -4.24 -3.67 -14.86
CA GLN A 134 -3.46 -3.67 -16.09
C GLN A 134 -1.97 -3.86 -15.78
N GLY A 135 -1.44 -5.02 -16.19
CA GLY A 135 -0.04 -5.27 -16.50
C GLY A 135 1.00 -4.80 -15.47
N LYS A 136 1.39 -5.69 -14.55
CA LYS A 136 2.78 -5.91 -14.10
C LYS A 136 2.83 -7.03 -13.04
N ALA A 137 3.88 -7.85 -13.06
CA ALA A 137 4.05 -8.96 -12.11
C ALA A 137 4.11 -8.48 -10.65
N LYS A 138 3.36 -9.17 -9.76
CA LYS A 138 3.49 -9.08 -8.29
C LYS A 138 4.80 -9.74 -7.85
N THR A 139 5.30 -9.33 -6.69
CA THR A 139 6.47 -9.98 -6.09
C THR A 139 6.17 -11.44 -5.71
N THR A 140 7.18 -12.30 -5.78
CA THR A 140 7.13 -13.66 -5.23
C THR A 140 7.68 -13.75 -3.80
N ASN A 141 8.20 -12.65 -3.27
CA ASN A 141 8.76 -12.59 -1.92
C ASN A 141 7.64 -12.35 -0.89
N GLU A 142 7.17 -13.43 -0.25
CA GLU A 142 6.13 -13.33 0.79
C GLU A 142 6.64 -12.73 2.11
N ALA A 143 7.95 -12.71 2.31
CA ALA A 143 8.56 -12.20 3.53
C ALA A 143 8.63 -10.67 3.59
N VAL A 144 8.27 -9.97 2.50
CA VAL A 144 8.31 -8.50 2.42
C VAL A 144 7.52 -7.83 3.55
N LEU A 145 6.37 -8.39 3.93
CA LEU A 145 5.57 -7.85 5.04
C LEU A 145 6.29 -7.94 6.38
N TYR A 146 7.02 -9.03 6.63
CA TYR A 146 7.82 -9.18 7.85
C TYR A 146 9.02 -8.23 7.83
N THR A 147 9.65 -8.03 6.67
CA THR A 147 10.71 -7.03 6.53
C THR A 147 10.20 -5.62 6.81
N ILE A 148 9.02 -5.26 6.31
CA ILE A 148 8.39 -3.96 6.57
C ILE A 148 8.17 -3.75 8.07
N ASP A 149 7.62 -4.75 8.76
CA ASP A 149 7.39 -4.69 10.20
C ASP A 149 8.70 -4.58 11.01
N LEU A 150 9.72 -5.34 10.63
CA LEU A 150 11.06 -5.24 11.21
C LEU A 150 11.65 -3.84 11.02
N LEU A 151 11.52 -3.26 9.83
CA LEU A 151 12.02 -1.92 9.54
C LEU A 151 11.27 -0.84 10.32
N HIS A 152 9.95 -0.94 10.45
CA HIS A 152 9.18 -0.04 11.31
C HIS A 152 9.62 -0.12 12.77
N THR A 153 9.89 -1.33 13.26
CA THR A 153 10.41 -1.54 14.61
C THR A 153 11.79 -0.92 14.79
N ALA A 154 12.69 -1.15 13.83
CA ALA A 154 14.03 -0.58 13.82
C ALA A 154 14.03 0.97 13.79
N ILE A 155 13.18 1.58 12.96
CA ILE A 155 12.99 3.04 12.89
C ILE A 155 12.52 3.58 14.25
N ARG A 156 11.45 2.97 14.81
CA ARG A 156 10.87 3.39 16.09
C ARG A 156 11.87 3.29 17.25
N GLN A 157 12.69 2.23 17.25
CA GLN A 157 13.67 1.96 18.29
C GLN A 157 15.02 2.64 18.05
N ARG A 158 15.20 3.31 16.90
CA ARG A 158 16.49 3.85 16.45
C ARG A 158 17.59 2.79 16.50
N GLN A 159 17.33 1.64 15.91
CA GLN A 159 18.25 0.52 15.85
C GLN A 159 18.67 0.25 14.40
N ALA A 160 19.96 -0.01 14.19
CA ALA A 160 20.47 -0.36 12.87
C ALA A 160 19.95 -1.73 12.43
N VAL A 161 19.88 -1.96 11.13
CA VAL A 161 19.51 -3.25 10.52
C VAL A 161 20.64 -3.75 9.65
N GLU A 162 20.75 -5.06 9.54
CA GLU A 162 21.66 -5.74 8.62
C GLU A 162 20.91 -6.67 7.68
N PHE A 163 21.39 -6.76 6.44
CA PHE A 163 20.73 -7.56 5.39
C PHE A 163 21.69 -7.86 4.25
N GLN A 164 21.39 -8.91 3.50
CA GLN A 164 21.97 -9.12 2.16
C GLN A 164 21.06 -8.49 1.11
N TYR A 165 21.63 -8.12 -0.05
CA TYR A 165 20.86 -7.46 -1.11
C TYR A 165 20.88 -8.27 -2.40
N LEU A 166 19.73 -8.40 -3.05
CA LEU A 166 19.60 -9.15 -4.30
C LEU A 166 19.80 -8.29 -5.54
N GLU A 167 20.37 -8.90 -6.56
CA GLU A 167 20.34 -8.44 -7.95
C GLU A 167 19.91 -9.56 -8.89
N TYR A 168 19.62 -9.19 -10.14
CA TYR A 168 19.30 -10.12 -11.20
C TYR A 168 20.46 -10.21 -12.17
N THR A 169 20.84 -11.43 -12.55
CA THR A 169 21.76 -11.66 -13.66
C THR A 169 21.07 -11.38 -15.01
N SER A 170 21.85 -11.30 -16.09
CA SER A 170 21.32 -11.24 -17.46
C SER A 170 20.40 -12.42 -17.80
N GLN A 171 20.55 -13.54 -17.11
CA GLN A 171 19.75 -14.76 -17.26
C GLN A 171 18.46 -14.73 -16.41
N LYS A 172 18.15 -13.60 -15.75
CA LYS A 172 17.00 -13.40 -14.85
C LYS A 172 17.06 -14.24 -13.58
N GLU A 173 18.24 -14.68 -13.18
CA GLU A 173 18.45 -15.42 -11.93
C GLU A 173 18.68 -14.44 -10.78
N LYS A 174 18.09 -14.71 -9.61
CA LYS A 174 18.31 -13.91 -8.40
C LYS A 174 19.62 -14.35 -7.75
N VAL A 175 20.57 -13.44 -7.63
CA VAL A 175 21.85 -13.68 -6.97
C VAL A 175 22.12 -12.62 -5.91
N PRO A 176 22.82 -12.96 -4.80
CA PRO A 176 23.27 -11.96 -3.84
C PRO A 176 24.27 -11.00 -4.48
N LYS A 177 23.99 -9.70 -4.36
CA LYS A 177 24.84 -8.62 -4.85
C LYS A 177 26.18 -8.61 -4.12
N HIS A 178 27.24 -8.29 -4.86
CA HIS A 178 28.63 -8.22 -4.35
C HIS A 178 29.04 -9.50 -3.57
N GLY A 179 28.67 -10.68 -4.09
CA GLY A 179 29.03 -11.95 -3.47
C GLY A 179 28.33 -12.23 -2.14
N GLY A 180 27.21 -11.56 -1.86
CA GLY A 180 26.44 -11.76 -0.62
C GLY A 180 26.93 -10.92 0.57
N GLN A 181 27.58 -9.79 0.28
CA GLN A 181 27.92 -8.79 1.29
C GLN A 181 26.71 -8.44 2.16
N PHE A 182 26.94 -8.34 3.47
CA PHE A 182 25.99 -7.75 4.39
C PHE A 182 26.12 -6.23 4.39
N TYR A 183 24.98 -5.58 4.15
CA TYR A 183 24.80 -4.15 4.31
C TYR A 183 24.35 -3.88 5.73
N CYS A 184 24.78 -2.75 6.29
CA CYS A 184 24.23 -2.21 7.51
C CYS A 184 23.66 -0.82 7.25
N LEU A 185 22.45 -0.59 7.74
CA LEU A 185 21.68 0.62 7.53
C LEU A 185 21.12 1.08 8.86
N SER A 186 21.23 2.36 9.17
CA SER A 186 20.43 3.01 10.23
C SER A 186 19.17 3.56 9.56
N PRO A 187 18.01 2.89 9.65
CA PRO A 187 16.82 3.27 8.90
C PRO A 187 16.14 4.49 9.53
N TYR A 188 15.72 5.43 8.70
CA TYR A 188 15.04 6.68 9.10
C TYR A 188 13.58 6.63 8.71
N ASP A 189 13.30 6.30 7.46
CA ASP A 189 11.96 6.29 6.90
C ASP A 189 11.74 5.07 6.03
N LEU A 190 10.48 4.65 6.00
CA LEU A 190 9.97 3.66 5.07
C LEU A 190 9.01 4.37 4.12
N VAL A 191 9.33 4.36 2.84
CA VAL A 191 8.61 5.11 1.81
C VAL A 191 8.04 4.19 0.75
N TRP A 192 6.81 4.45 0.36
CA TRP A 192 6.15 3.81 -0.77
C TRP A 192 6.17 4.74 -1.97
N ASP A 193 6.82 4.32 -3.05
CA ASP A 193 6.73 4.97 -4.37
C ASP A 193 6.65 3.95 -5.49
N SER A 194 5.93 4.29 -6.56
CA SER A 194 5.86 3.48 -7.79
C SER A 194 5.60 1.98 -7.52
N ASP A 195 4.64 1.70 -6.62
CA ASP A 195 4.23 0.36 -6.14
C ASP A 195 5.28 -0.44 -5.34
N ARG A 196 6.29 0.21 -4.77
CA ARG A 196 7.41 -0.44 -4.08
C ARG A 196 7.77 0.27 -2.79
N TYR A 197 8.17 -0.52 -1.80
CA TYR A 197 8.75 -0.01 -0.56
C TYR A 197 10.25 0.20 -0.69
N TYR A 198 10.68 1.35 -0.19
CA TYR A 198 12.06 1.76 -0.05
C TYR A 198 12.31 2.11 1.41
N VAL A 199 13.40 1.59 1.98
CA VAL A 199 13.92 2.10 3.24
C VAL A 199 15.00 3.13 2.92
N VAL A 200 14.94 4.28 3.58
CA VAL A 200 15.95 5.34 3.51
C VAL A 200 16.67 5.41 4.86
N GLY A 201 17.98 5.56 4.82
CA GLY A 201 18.78 5.63 6.03
C GLY A 201 20.26 5.79 5.76
N TRP A 202 21.04 5.97 6.82
CA TRP A 202 22.50 6.01 6.71
C TRP A 202 23.07 4.63 6.43
N SER A 203 23.74 4.49 5.29
CA SER A 203 24.37 3.24 4.89
C SER A 203 25.86 3.24 5.22
N GLU A 204 26.28 2.32 6.08
CA GLU A 204 27.68 2.14 6.48
C GLU A 204 28.60 1.90 5.27
N SER A 205 28.14 1.10 4.31
CA SER A 205 28.94 0.74 3.14
C SER A 205 29.10 1.89 2.14
N HIS A 206 28.19 2.86 2.14
CA HIS A 206 28.24 4.02 1.23
C HIS A 206 28.74 5.29 1.92
N GLY A 207 28.79 5.33 3.25
CA GLY A 207 29.19 6.50 4.03
C GLY A 207 28.26 7.72 3.83
N LYS A 208 27.00 7.47 3.47
CA LYS A 208 25.98 8.50 3.22
C LYS A 208 24.58 7.96 3.40
N VAL A 209 23.59 8.85 3.40
CA VAL A 209 22.19 8.48 3.28
C VAL A 209 21.97 7.79 1.94
N ALA A 210 21.37 6.61 1.98
CA ALA A 210 21.08 5.78 0.82
C ALA A 210 19.71 5.14 0.98
N LYS A 211 19.20 4.62 -0.14
CA LYS A 211 17.92 3.93 -0.21
C LYS A 211 18.08 2.50 -0.69
N PHE A 212 17.29 1.61 -0.11
CA PHE A 212 17.23 0.21 -0.50
C PHE A 212 15.80 -0.21 -0.76
N ARG A 213 15.59 -0.98 -1.82
CA ARG A 213 14.30 -1.58 -2.10
C ARG A 213 14.06 -2.76 -1.17
N VAL A 214 12.97 -2.70 -0.44
CA VAL A 214 12.64 -3.70 0.59
C VAL A 214 12.41 -5.08 -0.02
N ASP A 215 11.82 -5.15 -1.23
CA ASP A 215 11.61 -6.42 -1.93
C ASP A 215 12.90 -7.15 -2.35
N ARG A 216 14.04 -6.46 -2.32
CA ARG A 216 15.38 -6.99 -2.63
C ARG A 216 16.22 -7.30 -1.39
N MET A 217 15.73 -7.01 -0.19
CA MET A 217 16.43 -7.35 1.05
C MET A 217 16.25 -8.84 1.36
N LEU A 218 17.36 -9.49 1.71
CA LEU A 218 17.41 -10.87 2.15
C LEU A 218 17.88 -10.94 3.59
N ARG A 219 17.20 -11.79 4.37
CA ARG A 219 17.51 -12.06 5.78
C ARG A 219 17.74 -10.77 6.58
N PRO A 220 16.81 -9.81 6.51
CA PRO A 220 16.93 -8.60 7.31
C PRO A 220 16.83 -8.98 8.79
N ASP A 221 17.74 -8.44 9.60
CA ASP A 221 17.72 -8.60 11.05
C ASP A 221 18.15 -7.28 11.73
N LEU A 222 17.82 -7.15 13.01
CA LEU A 222 18.32 -6.06 13.83
C LEU A 222 19.83 -6.22 14.05
N SER A 223 20.58 -5.15 13.81
CA SER A 223 22.01 -5.12 14.04
C SER A 223 22.33 -4.55 15.43
N GLN A 224 23.48 -4.95 15.97
CA GLN A 224 24.05 -4.41 17.21
C GLN A 224 24.97 -3.21 16.95
N LYS A 225 25.15 -2.82 15.68
CA LYS A 225 25.92 -1.63 15.32
C LYS A 225 25.23 -0.36 15.83
N ALA A 226 26.05 0.65 16.12
CA ALA A 226 25.56 1.94 16.56
C ALA A 226 24.65 2.56 15.50
N PHE A 227 23.53 3.13 15.95
CA PHE A 227 22.61 3.83 15.06
C PHE A 227 23.17 5.21 14.73
N HIS A 228 23.33 5.48 13.45
CA HIS A 228 23.66 6.81 12.95
C HIS A 228 22.42 7.67 12.94
N THR A 229 22.42 8.77 13.70
CA THR A 229 21.30 9.72 13.69
C THR A 229 21.18 10.42 12.34
N PRO A 230 19.96 10.75 11.89
CA PRO A 230 19.76 11.52 10.67
C PRO A 230 20.58 12.82 10.69
N PRO A 231 21.24 13.20 9.58
CA PRO A 231 21.83 14.53 9.42
C PRO A 231 20.81 15.65 9.72
N ALA A 232 21.28 16.81 10.20
CA ALA A 232 20.39 17.91 10.59
C ALA A 232 19.58 18.50 9.42
N ASP A 233 20.07 18.33 8.20
CA ASP A 233 19.48 18.74 6.92
C ASP A 233 18.70 17.61 6.24
N TYR A 234 18.57 16.44 6.87
CA TYR A 234 17.79 15.33 6.32
C TYR A 234 16.29 15.62 6.41
N ASP A 235 15.65 15.66 5.25
CA ASP A 235 14.20 15.73 5.10
C ASP A 235 13.77 14.72 4.02
N VAL A 236 12.92 13.77 4.42
CA VAL A 236 12.42 12.71 3.56
C VAL A 236 11.55 13.25 2.42
N GLU A 237 10.75 14.29 2.66
CA GLU A 237 9.92 14.92 1.63
C GLU A 237 10.77 15.66 0.61
N VAL A 238 11.83 16.33 1.05
CA VAL A 238 12.80 17.00 0.15
C VAL A 238 13.55 15.97 -0.69
N TYR A 239 13.99 14.87 -0.07
CA TYR A 239 14.66 13.77 -0.76
C TYR A 239 13.79 13.11 -1.84
N PHE A 240 12.45 13.10 -1.67
CA PHE A 240 11.54 12.51 -2.66
C PHE A 240 10.91 13.48 -3.65
N ARG A 241 10.64 14.74 -3.28
CA ARG A 241 10.15 15.77 -4.23
C ARG A 241 11.10 15.99 -5.40
N GLN A 242 12.39 15.78 -5.17
CA GLN A 242 13.42 15.98 -6.18
C GLN A 242 13.57 14.79 -7.14
N VAL A 243 13.05 13.59 -6.81
CA VAL A 243 13.45 12.36 -7.50
C VAL A 243 12.35 11.80 -8.41
N PHE A 244 12.63 11.72 -9.71
CA PHE A 244 11.80 10.94 -10.64
C PHE A 244 12.01 9.43 -10.43
N GLN A 245 10.99 8.70 -9.97
CA GLN A 245 10.96 7.24 -9.83
C GLN A 245 12.16 6.63 -9.08
N MET A 246 12.59 7.27 -7.99
CA MET A 246 13.65 6.77 -7.11
C MET A 246 15.05 6.64 -7.74
N TYR A 247 15.38 7.37 -8.81
CA TYR A 247 16.76 7.41 -9.36
C TYR A 247 17.58 8.57 -8.79
N ASP A 248 18.77 8.28 -8.28
CA ASP A 248 19.68 9.32 -7.79
C ASP A 248 20.17 10.20 -8.97
N GLY A 249 20.22 11.51 -8.74
CA GLY A 249 20.80 12.53 -9.62
C GLY A 249 21.00 13.82 -8.83
N GLU A 250 21.89 14.71 -9.29
CA GLU A 250 22.09 15.98 -8.58
C GLU A 250 20.83 16.85 -8.69
N PRO A 251 20.26 17.31 -7.55
CA PRO A 251 19.13 18.24 -7.57
C PRO A 251 19.52 19.55 -8.24
N CYS A 252 18.71 19.99 -9.19
CA CYS A 252 18.90 21.25 -9.89
C CYS A 252 17.55 21.88 -10.25
N GLN A 253 17.55 23.20 -10.43
CA GLN A 253 16.42 23.90 -11.01
C GLN A 253 16.49 23.75 -12.52
N VAL A 254 15.39 23.33 -13.13
CA VAL A 254 15.25 23.12 -14.57
C VAL A 254 14.10 23.99 -15.08
N THR A 255 14.34 24.67 -16.20
CA THR A 255 13.32 25.43 -16.91
C THR A 255 12.84 24.61 -18.10
N LEU A 256 11.53 24.43 -18.17
CA LEU A 256 10.84 23.71 -19.24
C LEU A 256 10.04 24.69 -20.09
N ARG A 257 10.10 24.54 -21.40
CA ARG A 257 9.13 25.12 -22.33
C ARG A 257 8.11 24.05 -22.69
N CYS A 258 6.84 24.32 -22.41
CA CYS A 258 5.73 23.39 -22.54
C CYS A 258 4.67 23.93 -23.50
N ALA A 259 4.11 23.09 -24.37
CA ALA A 259 2.94 23.44 -25.16
C ALA A 259 1.76 23.81 -24.24
N GLY A 260 0.94 24.79 -24.63
CA GLY A 260 -0.11 25.38 -23.79
C GLY A 260 -1.16 24.39 -23.26
N ASN A 261 -1.40 23.30 -23.98
CA ASN A 261 -2.32 22.23 -23.56
C ASN A 261 -1.75 21.32 -22.45
N LEU A 262 -0.48 21.51 -22.05
CA LEU A 262 0.21 20.66 -21.08
C LEU A 262 0.21 21.19 -19.63
N MET A 263 -0.47 22.30 -19.36
CA MET A 263 -0.54 22.89 -18.02
C MET A 263 -1.01 21.88 -16.97
N LYS A 264 -2.05 21.11 -17.29
CA LYS A 264 -2.58 20.07 -16.39
C LYS A 264 -1.51 19.04 -16.03
N GLN A 265 -0.73 18.57 -17.00
CA GLN A 265 0.31 17.56 -16.79
C GLN A 265 1.48 18.09 -15.96
N ILE A 266 1.78 19.40 -16.05
CA ILE A 266 2.75 20.07 -15.20
C ILE A 266 2.23 20.17 -13.76
N ILE A 267 0.97 20.60 -13.56
CA ILE A 267 0.36 20.68 -12.22
C ILE A 267 0.22 19.28 -11.58
N ASP A 268 -0.29 18.30 -12.33
CA ASP A 268 -0.45 16.91 -11.84
C ASP A 268 0.90 16.31 -11.40
N ARG A 269 2.02 16.81 -11.93
CA ARG A 269 3.36 16.32 -11.60
C ARG A 269 4.06 17.12 -10.50
N PHE A 270 4.04 18.45 -10.58
CA PHE A 270 4.85 19.34 -9.74
C PHE A 270 4.02 20.10 -8.70
N GLY A 271 2.71 19.93 -8.70
CA GLY A 271 1.78 20.65 -7.83
C GLY A 271 1.31 21.98 -8.44
N GLU A 272 0.32 22.60 -7.78
CA GLU A 272 -0.24 23.88 -8.21
C GLU A 272 0.72 25.07 -7.96
N ASP A 273 1.68 24.92 -7.04
CA ASP A 273 2.65 25.98 -6.67
C ASP A 273 3.80 26.15 -7.67
N VAL A 274 3.83 25.37 -8.75
CA VAL A 274 4.87 25.45 -9.77
C VAL A 274 4.88 26.82 -10.44
N LEU A 275 6.06 27.45 -10.50
CA LEU A 275 6.21 28.75 -11.14
C LEU A 275 6.04 28.59 -12.65
N THR A 276 5.03 29.26 -13.20
CA THR A 276 4.77 29.25 -14.64
C THR A 276 4.69 30.65 -15.21
N ARG A 277 5.08 30.79 -16.49
CA ARG A 277 5.03 32.05 -17.23
C ARG A 277 4.54 31.79 -18.64
N ASP A 278 3.44 32.43 -19.04
CA ASP A 278 2.96 32.41 -20.42
C ASP A 278 4.00 33.07 -21.36
N LEU A 279 4.30 32.42 -22.48
CA LEU A 279 5.24 32.92 -23.49
C LEU A 279 4.53 33.65 -24.65
N GLY A 280 3.19 33.63 -24.68
CA GLY A 280 2.37 34.39 -25.63
C GLY A 280 2.29 33.79 -27.05
N ASP A 281 2.97 32.66 -27.30
CA ASP A 281 3.00 31.94 -28.57
C ASP A 281 2.23 30.61 -28.52
N GLY A 282 1.37 30.45 -27.50
CA GLY A 282 0.67 29.20 -27.23
C GLY A 282 1.50 28.18 -26.45
N ALA A 283 2.68 28.55 -25.95
CA ALA A 283 3.47 27.80 -24.99
C ALA A 283 3.62 28.57 -23.67
N PHE A 284 4.04 27.86 -22.62
CA PHE A 284 4.40 28.45 -21.34
C PHE A 284 5.74 27.89 -20.86
N GLU A 285 6.37 28.62 -19.96
CA GLU A 285 7.55 28.20 -19.24
C GLU A 285 7.15 27.68 -17.85
N ALA A 286 7.80 26.61 -17.39
CA ALA A 286 7.66 26.10 -16.04
C ALA A 286 9.04 25.94 -15.40
N GLU A 287 9.22 26.48 -14.20
CA GLU A 287 10.43 26.28 -13.40
C GLU A 287 10.19 25.18 -12.36
N VAL A 288 10.99 24.12 -12.43
CA VAL A 288 10.83 22.92 -11.61
C VAL A 288 12.14 22.57 -10.92
N PHE A 289 12.07 22.08 -9.69
CA PHE A 289 13.24 21.65 -8.93
C PHE A 289 13.31 20.12 -8.87
N LEU A 290 14.29 19.51 -9.53
CA LEU A 290 14.37 18.05 -9.70
C LEU A 290 15.82 17.56 -9.88
N SER A 291 16.02 16.26 -9.67
CA SER A 291 17.25 15.55 -9.98
C SER A 291 17.28 15.18 -11.46
N ALA A 292 18.25 15.73 -12.20
CA ALA A 292 18.44 15.39 -13.61
C ALA A 292 18.90 13.93 -13.75
N SER A 293 17.97 13.06 -14.11
CA SER A 293 18.16 11.61 -14.16
C SER A 293 17.60 11.00 -15.45
N PRO A 294 17.98 9.77 -15.82
CA PRO A 294 17.40 9.07 -16.97
C PRO A 294 15.87 8.99 -16.96
N THR A 295 15.25 8.93 -15.78
CA THR A 295 13.78 8.87 -15.63
C THR A 295 13.12 10.22 -15.91
N PHE A 296 13.76 11.33 -15.51
CA PHE A 296 13.33 12.67 -15.91
C PHE A 296 13.41 12.83 -17.44
N TYR A 297 14.53 12.48 -18.05
CA TYR A 297 14.72 12.54 -19.51
C TYR A 297 13.72 11.66 -20.26
N ALA A 298 13.44 10.46 -19.76
CA ALA A 298 12.43 9.58 -20.32
C ALA A 298 11.02 10.19 -20.21
N TRP A 299 10.70 10.84 -19.08
CA TRP A 299 9.42 11.54 -18.92
C TRP A 299 9.28 12.68 -19.94
N VAL A 300 10.29 13.54 -20.09
CA VAL A 300 10.28 14.60 -21.13
C VAL A 300 10.07 13.99 -22.52
N PHE A 301 10.74 12.87 -22.82
CA PHE A 301 10.62 12.18 -24.10
C PHE A 301 9.19 11.69 -24.41
N THR A 302 8.40 11.31 -23.39
CA THR A 302 7.01 10.84 -23.61
C THR A 302 6.10 11.87 -24.26
N PHE A 303 6.47 13.15 -24.22
CA PHE A 303 5.71 14.25 -24.84
C PHE A 303 6.16 14.55 -26.27
N GLY A 304 7.09 13.77 -26.85
CA GLY A 304 7.42 13.87 -28.28
C GLY A 304 7.97 15.23 -28.74
N GLY A 305 8.46 16.07 -27.82
CA GLY A 305 8.96 17.42 -28.10
C GLY A 305 8.04 18.57 -27.66
N ASP A 306 6.83 18.27 -27.17
CA ASP A 306 5.91 19.29 -26.60
C ASP A 306 6.38 19.83 -25.24
N ILE A 307 7.29 19.11 -24.57
CA ILE A 307 8.07 19.58 -23.43
C ILE A 307 9.54 19.62 -23.82
N GLN A 308 10.19 20.77 -23.60
CA GLN A 308 11.59 21.01 -23.96
C GLN A 308 12.35 21.56 -22.77
N ILE A 309 13.56 21.05 -22.53
CA ILE A 309 14.46 21.57 -21.51
C ILE A 309 15.17 22.80 -22.08
N THR A 310 14.91 23.99 -21.50
CA THR A 310 15.52 25.25 -21.95
C THR A 310 16.69 25.69 -21.06
N ALA A 311 16.66 25.36 -19.77
CA ALA A 311 17.75 25.64 -18.84
C ALA A 311 17.82 24.58 -17.71
N PRO A 312 18.99 24.38 -17.07
CA PRO A 312 20.28 24.97 -17.43
C PRO A 312 20.87 24.28 -18.66
N GLU A 313 21.82 24.96 -19.31
CA GLU A 313 22.40 24.49 -20.58
C GLU A 313 23.05 23.10 -20.45
N THR A 314 23.70 22.83 -19.33
CA THR A 314 24.32 21.52 -19.03
C THR A 314 23.33 20.35 -19.09
N ILE A 315 22.13 20.52 -18.53
CA ILE A 315 21.07 19.49 -18.53
C ILE A 315 20.46 19.34 -19.92
N ARG A 316 20.29 20.45 -20.64
CA ARG A 316 19.83 20.43 -22.04
C ARG A 316 20.81 19.68 -22.95
N GLU A 317 22.11 19.97 -22.84
CA GLU A 317 23.17 19.32 -23.60
C GLU A 317 23.27 17.84 -23.26
N GLN A 318 23.16 17.47 -21.97
CA GLN A 318 23.14 16.08 -21.56
C GLN A 318 21.97 15.31 -22.21
N TYR A 319 20.78 15.91 -22.24
CA TYR A 319 19.62 15.30 -22.89
C TYR A 319 19.81 15.16 -24.41
N GLN A 320 20.33 16.19 -25.06
CA GLN A 320 20.65 16.13 -26.51
C GLN A 320 21.65 15.04 -26.82
N TRP A 321 22.72 14.91 -26.03
CA TRP A 321 23.71 13.86 -26.19
C TRP A 321 23.08 12.47 -26.02
N MET A 322 22.19 12.28 -25.03
CA MET A 322 21.47 11.02 -24.86
C MET A 322 20.61 10.68 -26.08
N LEU A 323 19.87 11.65 -26.62
CA LEU A 323 19.04 11.46 -27.81
C LEU A 323 19.89 11.09 -29.04
N GLN A 324 21.02 11.77 -29.25
CA GLN A 324 21.95 11.48 -30.35
C GLN A 324 22.56 10.09 -30.21
N ASN A 325 23.05 9.74 -29.01
CA ASN A 325 23.63 8.43 -28.75
C ASN A 325 22.61 7.30 -29.00
N CYS A 326 21.34 7.48 -28.62
CA CYS A 326 20.27 6.53 -28.93
C CYS A 326 20.05 6.35 -30.45
N LEU A 327 20.18 7.42 -31.24
CA LEU A 327 20.10 7.34 -32.70
C LEU A 327 21.31 6.62 -33.31
N GLU A 328 22.50 6.78 -32.73
CA GLU A 328 23.74 6.15 -33.22
C GLU A 328 23.85 4.67 -32.83
N THR A 329 23.39 4.30 -31.63
CA THR A 329 23.40 2.91 -31.13
C THR A 329 22.21 2.07 -31.60
N GLY A 330 21.16 2.69 -32.14
CA GLY A 330 19.98 2.02 -32.70
C GLY A 330 20.23 1.33 -34.06
N LYS A 331 21.27 0.50 -34.17
CA LYS A 331 21.49 -0.41 -35.31
C LYS A 331 20.84 -1.77 -35.09
#